data_AF-A0A937V9R6-F1
#
_entry.id   AF-A0A937V9R6-F1
#
_cell.length_a   1.000
_cell.length_b   1.000
_cell.length_c   1.000
_cell.angle_alpha   90.00
_cell.angle_beta   90.00
_cell.angle_gamma   90.00
#
_symmetry.space_group_name_H-M   'P 1'
#
loop_
_entity.id
_entity.type
_entity.pdbx_description
1 polymer ?
#
loop_
_entity_poly.entity_id
_entity_poly.type
_entity_poly.pdbx_seq_one_letter_code
_entity_poly.pdbx_strand_id
1 'polypeptide(L)'
;MLARGAQPSIARAWTLPPDQEHRVWPEHGGTGRRRPESGLRALAWPGLLLIAATLACGRPAPTGLPAAAQPQAAFADYVPGNPMVHQEGSQLIGLDGEPLRLRGVNLGGWLLWEGWQYGRGGMVSETEMMRRLTELAGDRAASDFQQGIRANFITEADIQAIARLGFNSVRLPFNAKLLEDPETPFAYLDTGWAILDQALQWCEAHGIYVILDLHAAPGGQSRLTPSDPADKDNLLWASADAQRRTVALWKAVAGRYRDRAIVAGYDLINEPLPPRGEADQLYELTNRIVAAIRDVDPYHLIVVEGGRFSSDFSMFPGPVSGNQMYGFGYDPRKLDMRVVWG
;
A
#
# COMPACT_ATOMS: atom_id res chain seq x y z
N MET A 1 -26.19 0.86 -47.61
CA MET A 1 -26.08 2.16 -46.92
C MET A 1 -25.95 1.86 -45.43
N LEU A 2 -24.71 1.68 -44.96
CA LEU A 2 -24.37 1.18 -43.62
C LEU A 2 -23.99 2.37 -42.73
N ALA A 3 -24.70 2.58 -41.63
CA ALA A 3 -24.34 3.55 -40.60
C ALA A 3 -23.37 2.89 -39.60
N ARG A 4 -22.19 3.48 -39.44
CA ARG A 4 -21.19 3.13 -38.40
C ARG A 4 -21.33 4.08 -37.21
N GLY A 5 -21.13 3.52 -36.02
CA GLY A 5 -21.26 4.17 -34.72
C GLY A 5 -20.23 5.25 -34.43
N ALA A 6 -20.62 6.16 -33.54
CA ALA A 6 -19.77 7.20 -32.96
C ALA A 6 -19.14 6.67 -31.66
N GLN A 7 -17.81 6.79 -31.54
CA GLN A 7 -17.09 6.70 -30.27
C GLN A 7 -16.99 8.10 -29.64
N PRO A 8 -17.06 8.25 -28.31
CA PRO A 8 -16.72 9.51 -27.64
C PRO A 8 -15.19 9.67 -27.52
N SER A 9 -14.70 10.85 -27.92
CA SER A 9 -13.30 11.25 -27.87
C SER A 9 -12.84 11.52 -26.43
N ILE A 10 -11.79 10.82 -26.00
CA ILE A 10 -11.08 11.10 -24.74
C ILE A 10 -10.29 12.40 -24.88
N ALA A 11 -10.51 13.32 -23.94
CA ALA A 11 -9.85 14.60 -23.85
C ALA A 11 -8.34 14.44 -23.66
N ARG A 12 -7.56 15.22 -24.44
CA ARG A 12 -6.11 15.32 -24.36
C ARG A 12 -5.68 15.84 -22.99
N ALA A 13 -5.09 14.98 -22.17
CA ALA A 13 -4.40 15.35 -20.94
C ALA A 13 -2.97 15.86 -21.27
N TRP A 14 -2.65 17.05 -20.77
CA TRP A 14 -1.33 17.55 -20.39
C TRP A 14 -0.10 16.99 -21.13
N THR A 15 0.21 17.53 -22.30
CA THR A 15 1.58 17.57 -22.83
C THR A 15 2.15 18.97 -22.59
N LEU A 16 3.19 19.09 -21.77
CA LEU A 16 4.02 20.29 -21.72
C LEU A 16 4.70 20.49 -23.09
N PRO A 17 4.83 21.73 -23.62
CA PRO A 17 5.52 22.00 -24.88
C PRO A 17 7.01 21.62 -24.82
N PRO A 18 7.62 21.14 -25.92
CA PRO A 18 8.98 20.61 -25.92
C PRO A 18 10.12 21.65 -25.99
N ASP A 19 9.90 22.91 -25.63
CA ASP A 19 10.85 24.02 -25.91
C ASP A 19 11.23 24.92 -24.72
N GLN A 20 11.31 24.38 -23.50
CA GLN A 20 11.89 25.10 -22.35
C GLN A 20 12.98 24.28 -21.64
N GLU A 21 14.06 23.97 -22.37
CA GLU A 21 15.36 23.65 -21.77
C GLU A 21 16.20 24.93 -21.61
N HIS A 22 16.86 25.05 -20.46
CA HIS A 22 17.92 26.02 -20.12
C HIS A 22 17.56 27.51 -20.00
N ARG A 23 17.25 27.95 -18.77
CA ARG A 23 17.66 29.27 -18.28
C ARG A 23 18.34 29.17 -16.92
N VAL A 24 19.66 29.32 -17.00
CA VAL A 24 20.60 29.51 -15.89
C VAL A 24 20.28 30.84 -15.20
N TRP A 25 20.13 30.83 -13.87
CA TRP A 25 20.01 32.04 -13.06
C TRP A 25 21.39 32.73 -12.94
N PRO A 26 21.51 34.07 -13.08
CA PRO A 26 22.80 34.73 -13.01
C PRO A 26 23.25 34.95 -11.56
N GLU A 27 24.53 34.65 -11.32
CA GLU A 27 25.28 35.02 -10.13
C GLU A 27 25.49 36.55 -10.06
N HIS A 28 25.19 37.17 -8.91
CA HIS A 28 25.77 38.45 -8.54
C HIS A 28 26.78 38.24 -7.42
N GLY A 29 28.06 38.42 -7.75
CA GLY A 29 29.15 38.49 -6.81
C GLY A 29 29.20 39.83 -6.06
N GLY A 30 29.61 39.77 -4.80
CA GLY A 30 29.81 40.92 -3.93
C GLY A 30 30.68 40.55 -2.71
N THR A 31 31.99 40.62 -2.93
CA THR A 31 33.14 40.45 -2.03
C THR A 31 32.96 40.86 -0.55
N GLY A 32 33.46 40.04 0.40
CA GLY A 32 33.78 40.54 1.75
C GLY A 32 34.05 39.52 2.87
N ARG A 33 35.31 39.07 3.00
CA ARG A 33 36.01 38.53 4.21
C ARG A 33 35.58 37.20 4.83
N ARG A 34 36.53 36.25 4.80
CA ARG A 34 36.57 34.98 5.55
C ARG A 34 36.80 35.18 7.06
N ARG A 35 36.15 34.35 7.88
CA ARG A 35 36.74 33.63 9.03
C ARG A 35 36.02 32.28 9.26
N PRO A 36 36.68 31.28 9.89
CA PRO A 36 36.48 29.87 9.56
C PRO A 36 35.66 29.06 10.59
N GLU A 37 35.06 28.00 10.04
CA GLU A 37 34.81 26.68 10.64
C GLU A 37 33.96 26.51 11.91
N SER A 38 32.77 25.94 11.72
CA SER A 38 32.43 24.64 12.34
C SER A 38 31.50 23.88 11.39
N GLY A 39 31.98 22.72 10.94
CA GLY A 39 31.40 21.95 9.85
C GLY A 39 30.11 21.23 10.24
N LEU A 40 29.01 21.64 9.63
CA LEU A 40 27.91 20.73 9.29
C LEU A 40 28.10 20.37 7.81
N ARG A 41 28.72 19.21 7.57
CA ARG A 41 28.77 18.63 6.23
C ARG A 41 27.34 18.32 5.81
N ALA A 42 26.79 19.14 4.93
CA ALA A 42 25.68 18.76 4.08
C ALA A 42 26.12 17.54 3.25
N LEU A 43 25.74 16.35 3.70
CA LEU A 43 25.84 15.15 2.89
C LEU A 43 24.79 15.26 1.79
N ALA A 44 25.26 15.64 0.60
CA ALA A 44 24.57 15.37 -0.65
C ALA A 44 24.17 13.88 -0.66
N TRP A 45 22.89 13.62 -0.90
CA TRP A 45 22.32 12.27 -0.86
C TRP A 45 22.08 11.76 -2.29
N PRO A 46 22.90 10.83 -2.81
CA PRO A 46 22.54 10.04 -3.98
C PRO A 46 22.01 8.65 -3.54
N GLY A 47 20.85 8.26 -4.05
CA GLY A 47 20.30 6.89 -3.95
C GLY A 47 18.93 6.85 -3.27
N LEU A 48 17.89 6.23 -3.84
CA LEU A 48 17.84 5.24 -4.90
C LEU A 48 16.43 5.22 -5.53
N LEU A 49 16.41 5.25 -6.85
CA LEU A 49 15.28 4.91 -7.70
C LEU A 49 15.06 3.38 -7.68
N LEU A 50 13.99 2.94 -7.03
CA LEU A 50 13.26 1.73 -7.39
C LEU A 50 11.85 2.22 -7.73
N ILE A 51 11.61 2.82 -8.89
CA ILE A 51 11.31 2.18 -10.17
C ILE A 51 11.59 3.26 -11.24
N ALA A 52 12.68 3.15 -12.01
CA ALA A 52 12.88 3.87 -13.30
C ALA A 52 14.28 3.68 -13.94
N ALA A 53 15.20 2.86 -13.39
CA ALA A 53 16.56 2.71 -13.92
C ALA A 53 16.89 1.32 -14.53
N THR A 54 15.92 0.64 -15.15
CA THR A 54 16.16 -0.58 -15.95
C THR A 54 15.63 -0.50 -17.39
N LEU A 55 15.41 0.70 -17.92
CA LEU A 55 15.11 0.90 -19.35
C LEU A 55 16.12 1.78 -20.11
N ALA A 56 17.18 2.28 -19.46
CA ALA A 56 18.16 3.18 -20.09
C ALA A 56 19.59 2.62 -20.26
N CYS A 57 19.86 1.39 -19.81
CA CYS A 57 21.12 0.70 -20.10
C CYS A 57 20.79 -0.66 -20.71
N GLY A 58 21.03 -0.80 -22.02
CA GLY A 58 20.79 -2.01 -22.81
C GLY A 58 21.68 -3.20 -22.44
N ARG A 59 21.59 -3.68 -21.19
CA ARG A 59 22.03 -5.02 -20.80
C ARG A 59 20.80 -5.93 -20.82
N PRO A 60 20.86 -7.10 -21.50
CA PRO A 60 19.77 -8.06 -21.43
C PRO A 60 19.56 -8.44 -19.96
N ALA A 61 18.28 -8.50 -19.55
CA ALA A 61 17.90 -9.05 -18.26
C ALA A 61 18.55 -10.44 -18.09
N PRO A 62 19.02 -10.80 -16.89
CA PRO A 62 19.55 -12.13 -16.64
C PRO A 62 18.51 -13.17 -17.10
N THR A 63 18.88 -13.94 -18.10
CA THR A 63 18.08 -15.06 -18.60
C THR A 63 18.00 -16.11 -17.50
N GLY A 64 16.80 -16.31 -16.96
CA GLY A 64 16.48 -17.45 -16.11
C GLY A 64 16.35 -17.13 -14.62
N LEU A 65 15.39 -16.29 -14.25
CA LEU A 65 14.54 -16.71 -13.14
C LEU A 65 13.56 -17.75 -13.74
N PRO A 66 13.41 -18.95 -13.15
CA PRO A 66 12.37 -19.85 -13.60
C PRO A 66 11.06 -19.06 -13.54
N ALA A 67 10.28 -19.10 -14.62
CA ALA A 67 8.93 -18.54 -14.60
C ALA A 67 8.26 -19.14 -13.36
N ALA A 68 7.84 -18.28 -12.43
CA ALA A 68 6.97 -18.74 -11.36
C ALA A 68 5.84 -19.51 -12.03
N ALA A 69 5.55 -20.74 -11.58
CA ALA A 69 4.34 -21.41 -11.99
C ALA A 69 3.21 -20.39 -11.80
N GLN A 70 2.66 -19.92 -12.92
CA GLN A 70 1.72 -18.82 -12.91
C GLN A 70 0.48 -19.37 -12.20
N PRO A 71 0.07 -18.81 -11.06
CA PRO A 71 -1.07 -19.34 -10.29
C PRO A 71 -2.40 -19.24 -11.07
N GLN A 72 -2.37 -18.63 -12.27
CA GLN A 72 -3.47 -18.53 -13.22
C GLN A 72 -4.22 -19.84 -13.49
N ALA A 73 -3.51 -20.97 -13.59
CA ALA A 73 -4.18 -22.27 -13.76
C ALA A 73 -4.94 -22.71 -12.50
N ALA A 74 -4.38 -22.47 -11.31
CA ALA A 74 -5.03 -22.79 -10.04
C ALA A 74 -6.21 -21.87 -9.72
N PHE A 75 -6.23 -20.64 -10.25
CA PHE A 75 -7.36 -19.72 -10.10
C PHE A 75 -8.54 -20.05 -11.01
N ALA A 76 -8.29 -20.50 -12.24
CA ALA A 76 -9.35 -20.82 -13.21
C ALA A 76 -10.30 -21.91 -12.70
N ASP A 77 -9.76 -22.84 -11.90
CA ASP A 77 -10.49 -23.98 -11.34
C ASP A 77 -10.84 -23.80 -9.84
N TYR A 78 -10.68 -22.60 -9.28
CA TYR A 78 -10.97 -22.36 -7.87
C TYR A 78 -12.47 -22.52 -7.57
N VAL A 79 -12.78 -23.45 -6.66
CA VAL A 79 -14.13 -23.64 -6.11
C VAL A 79 -14.14 -23.12 -4.67
N PRO A 80 -15.03 -22.15 -4.34
CA PRO A 80 -15.24 -21.70 -2.97
C PRO A 80 -15.47 -22.90 -2.02
N GLY A 81 -14.58 -23.05 -1.03
CA GLY A 81 -14.58 -24.17 -0.08
C GLY A 81 -13.32 -25.05 -0.07
N ASN A 82 -12.44 -24.96 -1.08
CA ASN A 82 -11.04 -25.43 -0.97
C ASN A 82 -10.25 -24.40 -0.14
N PRO A 83 -9.32 -24.78 0.76
CA PRO A 83 -8.46 -23.81 1.42
C PRO A 83 -7.79 -22.90 0.39
N MET A 84 -8.00 -21.61 0.59
CA MET A 84 -7.30 -20.54 -0.10
C MET A 84 -5.80 -20.61 0.23
N VAL A 85 -5.03 -19.55 -0.04
CA VAL A 85 -3.68 -19.48 0.52
C VAL A 85 -3.76 -19.69 2.04
N HIS A 86 -3.07 -20.72 2.54
CA HIS A 86 -3.18 -21.10 3.94
C HIS A 86 -1.84 -21.53 4.53
N GLN A 87 -1.73 -21.39 5.85
CA GLN A 87 -0.58 -21.83 6.60
C GLN A 87 -0.65 -23.33 6.90
N GLU A 88 0.45 -24.04 6.62
CA GLU A 88 0.71 -25.38 7.15
C GLU A 88 2.09 -25.39 7.83
N GLY A 89 2.10 -25.49 9.16
CA GLY A 89 3.33 -25.34 9.95
C GLY A 89 3.98 -23.97 9.73
N SER A 90 5.17 -23.93 9.15
CA SER A 90 5.90 -22.69 8.82
C SER A 90 5.81 -22.29 7.34
N GLN A 91 5.04 -23.02 6.54
CA GLN A 91 4.90 -22.79 5.11
C GLN A 91 3.54 -22.18 4.79
N LEU A 92 3.51 -21.37 3.73
CA LEU A 92 2.25 -21.08 3.05
C LEU A 92 2.06 -22.13 1.97
N ILE A 93 0.83 -22.57 1.80
CA ILE A 93 0.39 -23.51 0.78
C ILE A 93 -0.52 -22.74 -0.19
N GLY A 94 -0.25 -22.89 -1.48
CA GLY A 94 -1.03 -22.27 -2.55
C GLY A 94 -2.33 -23.01 -2.85
N LEU A 95 -3.10 -22.47 -3.79
CA LEU A 95 -4.34 -23.09 -4.26
C LEU A 95 -4.11 -24.43 -4.97
N ASP A 96 -2.91 -24.66 -5.48
CA ASP A 96 -2.46 -25.90 -6.09
C ASP A 96 -2.05 -26.97 -5.06
N GLY A 97 -2.09 -26.64 -3.76
CA GLY A 97 -1.66 -27.55 -2.69
C GLY A 97 -0.14 -27.60 -2.51
N GLU A 98 0.62 -26.80 -3.26
CA GLU A 98 2.08 -26.79 -3.21
C GLU A 98 2.60 -25.66 -2.30
N PRO A 99 3.83 -25.79 -1.75
CA PRO A 99 4.45 -24.73 -0.99
C PRO A 99 4.57 -23.41 -1.78
N LEU A 100 3.90 -22.37 -1.28
CA LEU A 100 3.87 -21.05 -1.87
C LEU A 100 4.90 -20.14 -1.21
N ARG A 101 5.75 -19.52 -2.05
CA ARG A 101 6.57 -18.37 -1.65
C ARG A 101 6.09 -17.12 -2.36
N LEU A 102 5.60 -16.16 -1.58
CA LEU A 102 5.23 -14.84 -2.09
C LEU A 102 6.51 -14.06 -2.44
N ARG A 103 6.60 -13.64 -3.70
CA ARG A 103 7.65 -12.81 -4.28
C ARG A 103 6.93 -11.65 -4.95
N GLY A 104 6.79 -10.56 -4.21
CA GLY A 104 5.95 -9.46 -4.64
C GLY A 104 6.58 -8.09 -4.46
N VAL A 105 5.83 -7.10 -4.95
CA VAL A 105 6.14 -5.68 -4.84
C VAL A 105 4.98 -4.96 -4.14
N ASN A 106 5.27 -3.82 -3.50
CA ASN A 106 4.22 -2.95 -2.94
C ASN A 106 3.74 -1.98 -4.02
N LEU A 107 2.43 -1.79 -4.14
CA LEU A 107 1.82 -0.76 -4.98
C LEU A 107 1.66 0.56 -4.19
N GLY A 108 2.75 0.96 -3.53
CA GLY A 108 2.81 2.18 -2.72
C GLY A 108 2.65 3.44 -3.57
N GLY A 109 1.99 4.45 -3.02
CA GLY A 109 1.72 5.71 -3.70
C GLY A 109 0.46 5.70 -4.56
N TRP A 110 -0.26 4.57 -4.67
CA TRP A 110 -1.47 4.51 -5.50
C TRP A 110 -2.76 4.78 -4.71
N LEU A 111 -3.15 3.86 -3.82
CA LEU A 111 -4.39 3.94 -3.03
C LEU A 111 -4.19 4.48 -1.62
N LEU A 112 -2.95 4.78 -1.29
CA LEU A 112 -2.50 5.55 -0.16
C LEU A 112 -1.25 6.33 -0.60
N TRP A 113 -1.16 7.60 -0.22
CA TRP A 113 -0.09 8.48 -0.67
C TRP A 113 0.84 8.93 0.43
N GLU A 114 2.13 8.87 0.13
CA GLU A 114 3.18 9.48 0.91
C GLU A 114 3.91 10.52 0.05
N GLY A 115 4.03 11.76 0.54
CA GLY A 115 4.57 12.87 -0.26
C GLY A 115 5.95 12.62 -0.88
N TRP A 116 6.79 11.79 -0.25
CA TRP A 116 8.11 11.46 -0.78
C TRP A 116 8.07 10.58 -2.04
N GLN A 117 7.00 9.82 -2.25
CA GLN A 117 6.79 9.03 -3.48
C GLN A 117 6.44 9.93 -4.67
N TYR A 118 5.98 11.15 -4.40
CA TYR A 118 5.64 12.17 -5.39
C TYR A 118 6.79 13.18 -5.61
N GLY A 119 8.03 12.72 -5.43
CA GLY A 119 9.24 13.51 -5.67
C GLY A 119 9.68 14.32 -4.46
N ARG A 120 9.76 15.65 -4.59
CA ARG A 120 10.22 16.54 -3.50
C ARG A 120 9.12 16.84 -2.46
N GLY A 121 8.08 16.01 -2.38
CA GLY A 121 6.93 16.24 -1.51
C GLY A 121 7.24 16.10 -0.02
N GLY A 122 8.40 15.56 0.36
CA GLY A 122 8.81 15.43 1.76
C GLY A 122 7.93 14.46 2.57
N MET A 123 8.05 14.50 3.90
CA MET A 123 7.23 13.69 4.80
C MET A 123 5.86 14.33 5.00
N VAL A 124 4.98 14.15 4.01
CA VAL A 124 3.61 14.70 4.00
C VAL A 124 2.61 13.56 3.78
N SER A 125 1.51 13.55 4.53
CA SER A 125 0.45 12.55 4.38
C SER A 125 -0.54 12.89 3.27
N GLU A 126 -1.34 11.92 2.83
CA GLU A 126 -2.39 12.11 1.82
C GLU A 126 -3.34 13.27 2.17
N THR A 127 -3.82 13.36 3.41
CA THR A 127 -4.72 14.45 3.86
C THR A 127 -4.06 15.80 3.73
N GLU A 128 -2.80 15.92 4.16
CA GLU A 128 -2.06 17.18 4.10
C GLU A 128 -1.72 17.55 2.64
N MET A 129 -1.44 16.57 1.78
CA MET A 129 -1.28 16.77 0.35
C MET A 129 -2.55 17.34 -0.27
N MET A 130 -3.70 16.72 0.02
CA MET A 130 -4.99 17.14 -0.52
C MET A 130 -5.40 18.53 0.00
N ARG A 131 -5.20 18.81 1.29
CA ARG A 131 -5.43 20.13 1.88
C ARG A 131 -4.63 21.22 1.15
N ARG A 132 -3.32 21.01 0.97
CA ARG A 132 -2.44 21.97 0.27
C ARG A 132 -2.84 22.15 -1.19
N LEU A 133 -3.25 21.09 -1.86
CA LEU A 133 -3.69 21.15 -3.26
C LEU A 133 -5.01 21.93 -3.38
N THR A 134 -5.97 21.69 -2.48
CA THR A 134 -7.22 22.44 -2.38
C THR A 134 -6.94 23.93 -2.12
N GLU A 135 -6.06 24.26 -1.17
CA GLU A 135 -5.69 25.65 -0.88
C GLU A 135 -5.02 26.35 -2.06
N LEU A 136 -4.21 25.63 -2.83
CA LEU A 136 -3.46 26.18 -3.95
C LEU A 136 -4.31 26.33 -5.23
N ALA A 137 -5.13 25.33 -5.55
CA ALA A 137 -5.76 25.16 -6.86
C ALA A 137 -7.29 25.02 -6.82
N GLY A 138 -7.88 24.95 -5.62
CA GLY A 138 -9.33 24.79 -5.40
C GLY A 138 -9.81 23.34 -5.47
N ASP A 139 -11.01 23.11 -4.93
CA ASP A 139 -11.59 21.77 -4.73
C ASP A 139 -11.66 20.94 -6.02
N ARG A 140 -12.06 21.57 -7.13
CA ARG A 140 -12.19 20.87 -8.41
C ARG A 140 -10.84 20.33 -8.89
N ALA A 141 -9.79 21.15 -8.86
CA ALA A 141 -8.46 20.73 -9.29
C ALA A 141 -7.89 19.63 -8.39
N ALA A 142 -8.15 19.71 -7.07
CA ALA A 142 -7.77 18.68 -6.13
C ALA A 142 -8.49 17.35 -6.40
N SER A 143 -9.81 17.40 -6.63
CA SER A 143 -10.59 16.22 -6.98
C SER A 143 -10.16 15.60 -8.32
N ASP A 144 -9.96 16.42 -9.36
CA ASP A 144 -9.48 15.97 -10.67
C ASP A 144 -8.09 15.31 -10.56
N PHE A 145 -7.20 15.87 -9.73
CA PHE A 145 -5.89 15.27 -9.44
C PHE A 145 -6.02 13.90 -8.77
N GLN A 146 -6.85 13.78 -7.74
CA GLN A 146 -7.04 12.51 -7.02
C GLN A 146 -7.63 11.43 -7.90
N GLN A 147 -8.64 11.76 -8.70
CA GLN A 147 -9.21 10.84 -9.68
C GLN A 147 -8.18 10.46 -10.75
N GLY A 148 -7.39 11.43 -11.23
CA GLY A 148 -6.33 11.21 -12.20
C GLY A 148 -5.25 10.25 -11.71
N ILE A 149 -4.77 10.41 -10.48
CA ILE A 149 -3.81 9.48 -9.86
C ILE A 149 -4.42 8.09 -9.73
N ARG A 150 -5.63 7.97 -9.16
CA ARG A 150 -6.29 6.67 -8.96
C ARG A 150 -6.50 5.93 -10.29
N ALA A 151 -6.76 6.64 -11.37
CA ALA A 151 -7.00 6.05 -12.69
C ALA A 151 -5.72 5.73 -13.49
N ASN A 152 -4.58 6.39 -13.23
CA ASN A 152 -3.42 6.33 -14.12
C ASN A 152 -2.08 6.00 -13.45
N PHE A 153 -1.99 6.02 -12.11
CA PHE A 153 -0.72 5.79 -11.42
C PHE A 153 -0.28 4.32 -11.48
N ILE A 154 -1.23 3.40 -11.28
CA ILE A 154 -1.08 1.96 -11.56
C ILE A 154 -2.19 1.55 -12.51
N THR A 155 -1.81 0.83 -13.55
CA THR A 155 -2.71 0.30 -14.58
C THR A 155 -2.52 -1.21 -14.74
N GLU A 156 -3.37 -1.86 -15.53
CA GLU A 156 -3.18 -3.27 -15.87
C GLU A 156 -1.82 -3.56 -16.49
N ALA A 157 -1.27 -2.62 -17.28
CA ALA A 157 0.04 -2.77 -17.91
C ALA A 157 1.17 -2.93 -16.88
N ASP A 158 1.05 -2.29 -15.72
CA ASP A 158 1.99 -2.42 -14.61
C ASP A 158 1.87 -3.79 -13.95
N ILE A 159 0.65 -4.28 -13.72
CA ILE A 159 0.38 -5.64 -13.20
C ILE A 159 0.95 -6.70 -14.15
N GLN A 160 0.71 -6.54 -15.46
CA GLN A 160 1.28 -7.42 -16.48
C GLN A 160 2.82 -7.36 -16.49
N ALA A 161 3.42 -6.18 -16.29
CA ALA A 161 4.87 -6.05 -16.19
C ALA A 161 5.43 -6.75 -14.94
N ILE A 162 4.77 -6.61 -13.79
CA ILE A 162 5.10 -7.31 -12.54
C ILE A 162 5.11 -8.82 -12.77
N ALA A 163 4.05 -9.36 -13.41
CA ALA A 163 3.98 -10.79 -13.75
C ALA A 163 5.11 -11.23 -14.69
N ARG A 164 5.39 -10.46 -15.75
CA ARG A 164 6.48 -10.74 -16.70
C ARG A 164 7.87 -10.72 -16.06
N LEU A 165 8.07 -9.93 -15.01
CA LEU A 165 9.31 -9.89 -14.23
C LEU A 165 9.46 -11.11 -13.29
N GLY A 166 8.45 -11.98 -13.21
CA GLY A 166 8.48 -13.20 -12.41
C GLY A 166 8.02 -13.04 -10.97
N PHE A 167 7.46 -11.87 -10.61
CA PHE A 167 6.74 -11.71 -9.35
C PHE A 167 5.40 -12.47 -9.42
N ASN A 168 4.93 -12.94 -8.26
CA ASN A 168 3.68 -13.69 -8.14
C ASN A 168 2.70 -13.07 -7.14
N SER A 169 3.05 -11.92 -6.55
CA SER A 169 2.15 -11.20 -5.66
C SER A 169 2.38 -9.69 -5.68
N VAL A 170 1.38 -8.96 -5.21
CA VAL A 170 1.47 -7.55 -4.84
C VAL A 170 0.89 -7.34 -3.44
N ARG A 171 1.46 -6.40 -2.70
CA ARG A 171 0.80 -5.81 -1.53
C ARG A 171 0.15 -4.52 -1.99
N LEU A 172 -1.12 -4.33 -1.65
CA LEU A 172 -1.95 -3.20 -2.07
C LEU A 172 -2.31 -2.35 -0.84
N PRO A 173 -1.44 -1.41 -0.44
CA PRO A 173 -1.74 -0.43 0.60
C PRO A 173 -2.93 0.43 0.21
N PHE A 174 -3.92 0.56 1.08
CA PHE A 174 -5.02 1.50 0.90
C PHE A 174 -5.33 2.31 2.15
N ASN A 175 -5.77 3.54 1.94
CA ASN A 175 -6.30 4.41 3.00
C ASN A 175 -7.76 4.02 3.30
N ALA A 176 -8.19 4.01 4.56
CA ALA A 176 -9.60 3.81 4.92
C ALA A 176 -10.53 4.78 4.19
N LYS A 177 -10.08 6.02 3.94
CA LYS A 177 -10.81 7.07 3.18
C LYS A 177 -11.01 6.72 1.70
N LEU A 178 -10.36 5.69 1.18
CA LEU A 178 -10.69 5.14 -0.14
C LEU A 178 -12.08 4.53 -0.11
N LEU A 179 -12.40 3.79 0.95
CA LEU A 179 -13.60 2.95 1.04
C LEU A 179 -14.69 3.56 1.91
N GLU A 180 -14.36 4.24 2.99
CA GLU A 180 -15.33 4.84 3.91
C GLU A 180 -15.44 6.35 3.66
N ASP A 181 -16.67 6.86 3.61
CA ASP A 181 -16.94 8.30 3.53
C ASP A 181 -16.42 8.99 4.80
N PRO A 182 -15.49 9.95 4.69
CA PRO A 182 -14.97 10.67 5.85
C PRO A 182 -16.04 11.49 6.59
N GLU A 183 -17.09 11.94 5.90
CA GLU A 183 -18.18 12.76 6.46
C GLU A 183 -19.32 11.90 7.02
N THR A 184 -19.46 10.66 6.54
CA THR A 184 -20.51 9.73 6.96
C THR A 184 -19.90 8.40 7.42
N PRO A 185 -19.44 8.30 8.69
CA PRO A 185 -18.87 7.06 9.23
C PRO A 185 -19.76 5.84 8.97
N PHE A 186 -19.14 4.70 8.69
CA PHE A 186 -19.77 3.43 8.31
C PHE A 186 -20.49 3.43 6.95
N ALA A 187 -20.56 4.55 6.21
CA ALA A 187 -20.99 4.54 4.83
C ALA A 187 -19.79 4.30 3.90
N TYR A 188 -19.95 3.37 2.95
CA TYR A 188 -18.88 3.01 2.03
C TYR A 188 -19.12 3.57 0.62
N LEU A 189 -18.02 3.97 -0.03
CA LEU A 189 -18.01 4.61 -1.34
C LEU A 189 -17.93 3.57 -2.45
N ASP A 190 -18.92 3.53 -3.33
CA ASP A 190 -18.93 2.65 -4.51
C ASP A 190 -17.70 2.88 -5.42
N THR A 191 -17.21 4.12 -5.49
CA THR A 191 -16.02 4.47 -6.26
C THR A 191 -14.76 3.81 -5.70
N GLY A 192 -14.62 3.72 -4.37
CA GLY A 192 -13.53 3.00 -3.72
C GLY A 192 -13.57 1.51 -3.99
N TRP A 193 -14.76 0.91 -3.88
CA TRP A 193 -14.96 -0.51 -4.20
C TRP A 193 -14.62 -0.82 -5.65
N ALA A 194 -15.06 0.02 -6.60
CA ALA A 194 -14.78 -0.16 -8.01
C ALA A 194 -13.26 -0.16 -8.31
N ILE A 195 -12.48 0.67 -7.62
CA ILE A 195 -11.02 0.72 -7.78
C ILE A 195 -10.37 -0.58 -7.27
N LEU A 196 -10.76 -1.06 -6.08
CA LEU A 196 -10.25 -2.33 -5.57
C LEU A 196 -10.66 -3.51 -6.45
N ASP A 197 -11.92 -3.56 -6.89
CA ASP A 197 -12.39 -4.59 -7.80
C ASP A 197 -11.57 -4.62 -9.09
N GLN A 198 -11.29 -3.45 -9.65
CA GLN A 198 -10.50 -3.33 -10.87
C GLN A 198 -9.06 -3.81 -10.67
N ALA A 199 -8.44 -3.47 -9.54
CA ALA A 199 -7.10 -3.94 -9.18
C ALA A 199 -7.06 -5.47 -9.06
N LEU A 200 -8.05 -6.05 -8.38
CA LEU A 200 -8.18 -7.51 -8.23
C LEU A 200 -8.42 -8.20 -9.57
N GLN A 201 -9.26 -7.63 -10.45
CA GLN A 201 -9.49 -8.17 -11.80
C GLN A 201 -8.22 -8.19 -12.65
N TRP A 202 -7.40 -7.13 -12.60
CA TRP A 202 -6.10 -7.13 -13.27
C TRP A 202 -5.19 -8.21 -12.70
N CYS A 203 -5.15 -8.35 -11.39
CA CYS A 203 -4.34 -9.36 -10.72
C CYS A 203 -4.80 -10.79 -11.07
N GLU A 204 -6.11 -11.04 -11.15
CA GLU A 204 -6.69 -12.31 -11.60
C GLU A 204 -6.28 -12.63 -13.05
N ALA A 205 -6.37 -11.64 -13.94
CA ALA A 205 -6.01 -11.79 -15.36
C ALA A 205 -4.53 -12.15 -15.59
N HIS A 206 -3.64 -11.79 -14.66
CA HIS A 206 -2.20 -12.02 -14.76
C HIS A 206 -1.65 -12.98 -13.69
N GLY A 207 -2.52 -13.66 -12.93
CA GLY A 207 -2.10 -14.62 -11.91
C GLY A 207 -1.20 -14.00 -10.83
N ILE A 208 -1.58 -12.85 -10.28
CA ILE A 208 -0.85 -12.16 -9.21
C ILE A 208 -1.67 -12.20 -7.92
N TYR A 209 -1.17 -12.84 -6.88
CA TYR A 209 -1.81 -12.79 -5.56
C TYR A 209 -1.83 -11.37 -5.00
N VAL A 210 -2.89 -11.00 -4.28
CA VAL A 210 -3.02 -9.68 -3.65
C VAL A 210 -3.08 -9.82 -2.13
N ILE A 211 -2.22 -9.09 -1.43
CA ILE A 211 -2.39 -8.81 0.00
C ILE A 211 -3.04 -7.44 0.11
N LEU A 212 -4.29 -7.39 0.58
CA LEU A 212 -4.97 -6.14 0.87
C LEU A 212 -4.47 -5.62 2.21
N ASP A 213 -3.97 -4.38 2.22
CA ASP A 213 -3.29 -3.80 3.37
C ASP A 213 -3.96 -2.51 3.81
N LEU A 214 -4.56 -2.51 4.99
CA LEU A 214 -5.12 -1.31 5.59
C LEU A 214 -3.98 -0.46 6.13
N HIS A 215 -3.47 0.39 5.25
CA HIS A 215 -2.25 1.13 5.49
C HIS A 215 -2.47 2.42 6.27
N ALA A 216 -3.67 2.99 6.19
CA ALA A 216 -4.14 4.04 7.10
C ALA A 216 -5.53 3.68 7.63
N ALA A 217 -5.59 3.27 8.90
CA ALA A 217 -6.84 3.00 9.59
C ALA A 217 -7.57 4.30 9.97
N PRO A 218 -8.90 4.28 10.18
CA PRO A 218 -9.61 5.41 10.79
C PRO A 218 -8.87 5.95 12.03
N GLY A 219 -8.61 7.26 12.05
CA GLY A 219 -7.88 7.94 13.13
C GLY A 219 -6.35 7.83 13.08
N GLY A 220 -5.77 7.01 12.20
CA GLY A 220 -4.33 6.81 12.07
C GLY A 220 -3.73 5.97 13.21
N GLN A 221 -3.03 4.90 12.85
CA GLN A 221 -2.40 3.94 13.77
C GLN A 221 -0.98 4.31 14.21
N SER A 222 -0.43 5.38 13.63
CA SER A 222 0.83 5.98 14.03
C SER A 222 0.81 7.50 13.75
N ARG A 223 1.87 8.21 14.17
CA ARG A 223 2.08 9.63 13.84
C ARG A 223 2.81 9.84 12.51
N LEU A 224 3.12 8.76 11.78
CA LEU A 224 3.86 8.84 10.54
C LEU A 224 2.92 9.07 9.35
N THR A 225 3.48 9.62 8.29
CA THR A 225 2.77 9.93 7.05
C THR A 225 2.04 8.76 6.39
N PRO A 226 2.53 7.49 6.43
CA PRO A 226 1.80 6.38 5.85
C PRO A 226 0.49 6.06 6.60
N SER A 227 0.36 6.46 7.86
CA SER A 227 -0.88 6.26 8.65
C SER A 227 -1.91 7.37 8.44
N ASP A 228 -1.60 8.37 7.59
CA ASP A 228 -2.44 9.54 7.29
C ASP A 228 -3.17 10.18 8.50
N PRO A 229 -2.45 10.51 9.59
CA PRO A 229 -3.06 11.09 10.77
C PRO A 229 -3.48 12.54 10.48
N ALA A 230 -4.79 12.84 10.59
CA ALA A 230 -5.37 14.14 10.23
C ALA A 230 -4.62 15.34 10.86
N ASP A 231 -4.23 15.22 12.14
CA ASP A 231 -3.50 16.26 12.89
C ASP A 231 -2.19 15.75 13.53
N LYS A 232 -1.59 14.68 12.97
CA LYS A 232 -0.46 13.93 13.59
C LYS A 232 -0.79 13.27 14.92
N ASP A 233 -2.06 13.23 15.29
CA ASP A 233 -2.54 12.43 16.40
C ASP A 233 -2.76 10.99 15.99
N ASN A 234 -2.39 10.09 16.89
CA ASN A 234 -2.47 8.65 16.73
C ASN A 234 -3.82 8.16 17.28
N LEU A 235 -4.91 8.67 16.70
CA LEU A 235 -6.25 8.65 17.31
C LEU A 235 -6.88 7.26 17.34
N LEU A 236 -6.39 6.30 16.54
CA LEU A 236 -6.91 4.94 16.55
C LEU A 236 -6.92 4.33 17.96
N TRP A 237 -5.89 4.61 18.76
CA TRP A 237 -5.73 4.02 20.10
C TRP A 237 -6.63 4.68 21.14
N ALA A 238 -6.87 5.99 21.02
CA ALA A 238 -7.68 6.75 21.97
C ALA A 238 -9.18 6.81 21.62
N SER A 239 -9.57 6.43 20.41
CA SER A 239 -10.95 6.56 19.91
C SER A 239 -11.63 5.21 19.73
N ALA A 240 -12.58 4.91 20.63
CA ALA A 240 -13.43 3.73 20.49
C ALA A 240 -14.23 3.73 19.17
N ASP A 241 -14.58 4.91 18.65
CA ASP A 241 -15.26 5.04 17.37
C ASP A 241 -14.34 4.67 16.20
N ALA A 242 -13.11 5.18 16.19
CA ALA A 242 -12.11 4.82 15.18
C ALA A 242 -11.87 3.30 15.16
N GLN A 243 -11.73 2.66 16.32
CA GLN A 243 -11.60 1.21 16.41
C GLN A 243 -12.83 0.46 15.89
N ARG A 244 -14.05 0.93 16.18
CA ARG A 244 -15.28 0.32 15.63
C ARG A 244 -15.33 0.44 14.11
N ARG A 245 -14.96 1.59 13.56
CA ARG A 245 -14.88 1.82 12.11
C ARG A 245 -13.85 0.90 11.46
N THR A 246 -12.65 0.75 12.04
CA THR A 246 -11.64 -0.21 11.56
C THR A 246 -12.17 -1.64 11.51
N VAL A 247 -12.83 -2.10 12.58
CA VAL A 247 -13.43 -3.44 12.65
C VAL A 247 -14.54 -3.62 11.61
N ALA A 248 -15.43 -2.62 11.47
CA ALA A 248 -16.52 -2.65 10.50
C ALA A 248 -16.01 -2.66 9.06
N LEU A 249 -15.02 -1.82 8.76
CA LEU A 249 -14.37 -1.76 7.44
C LEU A 249 -13.77 -3.12 7.06
N TRP A 250 -13.02 -3.75 7.97
CA TRP A 250 -12.47 -5.08 7.71
C TRP A 250 -13.54 -6.15 7.49
N LYS A 251 -14.65 -6.11 8.26
CA LYS A 251 -15.79 -7.00 8.02
C LYS A 251 -16.41 -6.78 6.64
N ALA A 252 -16.51 -5.53 6.18
CA ALA A 252 -17.03 -5.20 4.85
C ALA A 252 -16.09 -5.69 3.73
N VAL A 253 -14.78 -5.43 3.86
CA VAL A 253 -13.76 -5.91 2.91
C VAL A 253 -13.76 -7.44 2.83
N ALA A 254 -13.70 -8.12 3.97
CA ALA A 254 -13.72 -9.58 4.03
C ALA A 254 -15.03 -10.15 3.47
N GLY A 255 -16.19 -9.60 3.85
CA GLY A 255 -17.48 -10.06 3.32
C GLY A 255 -17.60 -9.90 1.80
N ARG A 256 -17.01 -8.86 1.22
CA ARG A 256 -16.99 -8.63 -0.23
C ARG A 256 -16.08 -9.60 -0.97
N TYR A 257 -14.90 -9.89 -0.41
CA TYR A 257 -13.85 -10.65 -1.09
C TYR A 257 -13.69 -12.09 -0.61
N ARG A 258 -14.51 -12.57 0.33
CA ARG A 258 -14.45 -13.92 0.91
C ARG A 258 -14.39 -15.08 -0.08
N ASP A 259 -14.89 -14.88 -1.31
CA ASP A 259 -14.95 -15.91 -2.36
C ASP A 259 -13.91 -15.64 -3.47
N ARG A 260 -13.00 -14.66 -3.30
CA ARG A 260 -11.99 -14.26 -4.29
C ARG A 260 -10.59 -14.71 -3.89
N ALA A 261 -10.23 -15.94 -4.27
CA ALA A 261 -8.96 -16.56 -3.92
C ALA A 261 -7.69 -15.83 -4.43
N ILE A 262 -7.82 -14.89 -5.38
CA ILE A 262 -6.69 -14.01 -5.79
C ILE A 262 -6.19 -13.17 -4.62
N VAL A 263 -7.07 -12.84 -3.68
CA VAL A 263 -6.67 -12.23 -2.41
C VAL A 263 -6.00 -13.34 -1.60
N ALA A 264 -4.68 -13.23 -1.41
CA ALA A 264 -3.96 -14.18 -0.58
C ALA A 264 -4.27 -13.96 0.90
N GLY A 265 -4.48 -12.71 1.30
CA GLY A 265 -4.77 -12.38 2.69
C GLY A 265 -5.02 -10.90 2.98
N TYR A 266 -5.33 -10.65 4.24
CA TYR A 266 -5.66 -9.34 4.80
C TYR A 266 -4.59 -8.91 5.79
N ASP A 267 -3.88 -7.83 5.48
CA ASP A 267 -2.90 -7.18 6.35
C ASP A 267 -3.55 -6.09 7.17
N LEU A 268 -3.81 -6.42 8.43
CA LEU A 268 -4.87 -5.80 9.22
C LEU A 268 -4.61 -4.34 9.55
N ILE A 269 -3.38 -4.03 9.93
CA ILE A 269 -2.96 -2.69 10.35
C ILE A 269 -1.46 -2.58 10.05
N ASN A 270 -1.08 -1.74 9.09
CA ASN A 270 0.32 -1.50 8.77
C ASN A 270 1.06 -0.73 9.88
N GLU A 271 2.25 -1.20 10.23
CA GLU A 271 3.22 -0.55 11.12
C GLU A 271 2.60 0.11 12.38
N PRO A 272 1.81 -0.63 13.20
CA PRO A 272 1.13 -0.03 14.33
C PRO A 272 2.11 0.50 15.38
N LEU A 273 1.78 1.65 15.95
CA LEU A 273 2.55 2.26 17.04
C LEU A 273 1.61 2.69 18.17
N PRO A 274 1.03 1.75 18.94
CA PRO A 274 0.25 2.10 20.12
C PRO A 274 1.09 2.92 21.12
N PRO A 275 0.47 3.75 21.98
CA PRO A 275 1.17 4.47 23.04
C PRO A 275 1.99 3.53 23.93
N ARG A 276 3.07 4.06 24.53
CA ARG A 276 3.94 3.26 25.40
C ARG A 276 3.14 2.70 26.58
N GLY A 277 3.22 1.39 26.80
CA GLY A 277 2.50 0.71 27.88
C GLY A 277 1.07 0.28 27.49
N GLU A 278 0.63 0.56 26.27
CA GLU A 278 -0.70 0.20 25.76
C GLU A 278 -0.61 -0.87 24.65
N ALA A 279 0.41 -1.74 24.73
CA ALA A 279 0.61 -2.80 23.74
C ALA A 279 -0.57 -3.79 23.70
N ASP A 280 -1.27 -3.95 24.83
CA ASP A 280 -2.50 -4.76 24.94
C ASP A 280 -3.61 -4.25 24.02
N GLN A 281 -3.67 -2.95 23.73
CA GLN A 281 -4.69 -2.41 22.81
C GLN A 281 -4.51 -2.90 21.38
N LEU A 282 -3.27 -3.08 20.91
CA LEU A 282 -3.02 -3.67 19.60
C LEU A 282 -3.53 -5.12 19.57
N TYR A 283 -3.24 -5.90 20.61
CA TYR A 283 -3.72 -7.27 20.73
C TYR A 283 -5.25 -7.35 20.76
N GLU A 284 -5.92 -6.55 21.60
CA GLU A 284 -7.37 -6.51 21.72
C GLU A 284 -8.05 -6.08 20.41
N LEU A 285 -7.56 -5.02 19.77
CA LEU A 285 -8.09 -4.54 18.50
C LEU A 285 -7.89 -5.60 17.40
N THR A 286 -6.72 -6.23 17.35
CA THR A 286 -6.43 -7.30 16.39
C THR A 286 -7.41 -8.47 16.54
N ASN A 287 -7.66 -8.94 17.76
CA ASN A 287 -8.64 -10.01 18.01
C ASN A 287 -10.06 -9.61 17.58
N ARG A 288 -10.47 -8.37 17.82
CA ARG A 288 -11.79 -7.87 17.37
C ARG A 288 -11.91 -7.82 15.85
N ILE A 289 -10.85 -7.39 15.15
CA ILE A 289 -10.79 -7.39 13.69
C ILE A 289 -10.87 -8.82 13.16
N VAL A 290 -10.04 -9.73 13.69
CA VAL A 290 -10.03 -11.14 13.26
C VAL A 290 -11.39 -11.80 13.49
N ALA A 291 -12.00 -11.59 14.66
CA ALA A 291 -13.33 -12.13 14.95
C ALA A 291 -14.39 -11.62 13.94
N ALA A 292 -14.35 -10.34 13.59
CA ALA A 292 -15.27 -9.75 12.63
C ALA A 292 -15.04 -10.26 11.20
N ILE A 293 -13.79 -10.49 10.80
CA ILE A 293 -13.44 -11.12 9.52
C ILE A 293 -13.94 -12.56 9.50
N ARG A 294 -13.62 -13.36 10.52
CA ARG A 294 -13.98 -14.79 10.59
C ARG A 294 -15.49 -15.05 10.65
N ASP A 295 -16.28 -14.08 11.10
CA ASP A 295 -17.75 -14.13 11.04
C ASP A 295 -18.29 -14.17 9.60
N VAL A 296 -17.54 -13.65 8.62
CA VAL A 296 -17.97 -13.57 7.21
C VAL A 296 -17.03 -14.27 6.22
N ASP A 297 -15.79 -14.55 6.64
CA ASP A 297 -14.71 -15.10 5.83
C ASP A 297 -13.81 -16.02 6.67
N PRO A 298 -14.08 -17.34 6.67
CA PRO A 298 -13.31 -18.28 7.47
C PRO A 298 -11.97 -18.68 6.84
N TYR A 299 -11.65 -18.28 5.60
CA TYR A 299 -10.59 -18.91 4.82
C TYR A 299 -9.35 -18.05 4.59
N HIS A 300 -9.49 -16.76 4.26
CA HIS A 300 -8.35 -15.93 3.87
C HIS A 300 -7.26 -15.86 4.95
N LEU A 301 -6.00 -15.76 4.53
CA LEU A 301 -4.86 -15.58 5.41
C LEU A 301 -4.97 -14.24 6.15
N ILE A 302 -4.70 -14.23 7.46
CA ILE A 302 -4.55 -12.99 8.23
C ILE A 302 -3.06 -12.64 8.31
N VAL A 303 -2.68 -11.45 7.89
CA VAL A 303 -1.34 -10.91 8.09
C VAL A 303 -1.37 -10.01 9.31
N VAL A 304 -0.56 -10.37 10.31
CA VAL A 304 -0.47 -9.66 11.60
C VAL A 304 0.85 -8.92 11.66
N GLU A 305 0.80 -7.61 11.86
CA GLU A 305 1.98 -6.80 12.11
C GLU A 305 2.12 -6.46 13.61
N GLY A 306 3.37 -6.48 14.08
CA GLY A 306 3.72 -6.17 15.46
C GLY A 306 3.73 -4.68 15.76
N GLY A 307 3.78 -4.31 17.04
CA GLY A 307 4.04 -2.95 17.46
C GLY A 307 5.43 -2.45 17.03
N ARG A 308 5.70 -1.17 17.31
CA ARG A 308 6.97 -0.49 16.96
C ARG A 308 7.29 -0.62 15.48
N PHE A 309 6.32 -0.34 14.62
CA PHE A 309 6.47 -0.47 13.17
C PHE A 309 6.84 -1.90 12.76
N SER A 310 6.07 -2.87 13.27
CA SER A 310 6.15 -4.28 12.83
C SER A 310 7.45 -4.97 13.23
N SER A 311 8.06 -4.51 14.33
CA SER A 311 9.32 -5.04 14.87
C SER A 311 9.19 -5.70 16.24
N ASP A 312 8.09 -5.46 16.96
CA ASP A 312 7.84 -5.97 18.30
C ASP A 312 6.53 -6.76 18.33
N PHE A 313 6.62 -8.07 18.54
CA PHE A 313 5.46 -8.98 18.60
C PHE A 313 5.16 -9.46 20.02
N SER A 314 5.84 -8.91 21.03
CA SER A 314 5.76 -9.40 22.42
C SER A 314 4.37 -9.25 23.05
N MET A 315 3.50 -8.42 22.48
CA MET A 315 2.11 -8.26 22.90
C MET A 315 1.20 -9.43 22.48
N PHE A 316 1.64 -10.27 21.54
CA PHE A 316 0.88 -11.43 21.10
C PHE A 316 1.32 -12.66 21.88
N PRO A 317 0.51 -13.19 22.83
CA PRO A 317 0.85 -14.41 23.57
C PRO A 317 0.81 -15.68 22.69
N GLY A 318 0.25 -15.57 21.48
CA GLY A 318 0.17 -16.63 20.48
C GLY A 318 -0.57 -16.15 19.22
N PRO A 319 -0.80 -17.06 18.26
CA PRO A 319 -1.60 -16.76 17.07
C PRO A 319 -3.00 -16.25 17.42
N VAL A 320 -3.48 -15.27 16.66
CA VAL A 320 -4.83 -14.69 16.75
C VAL A 320 -5.81 -15.30 15.74
N SER A 321 -5.31 -16.06 14.75
CA SER A 321 -6.11 -16.78 13.77
C SER A 321 -5.50 -18.14 13.46
N GLY A 322 -6.34 -19.11 13.05
CA GLY A 322 -5.88 -20.44 12.62
C GLY A 322 -5.19 -20.45 11.26
N ASN A 323 -5.42 -19.44 10.42
CA ASN A 323 -4.71 -19.20 9.17
C ASN A 323 -4.10 -17.80 9.17
N GLN A 324 -2.82 -17.68 9.53
CA GLN A 324 -2.14 -16.39 9.63
C GLN A 324 -0.67 -16.42 9.21
N MET A 325 -0.11 -15.24 8.97
CA MET A 325 1.34 -15.02 8.91
C MET A 325 1.70 -13.71 9.62
N TYR A 326 2.97 -13.54 9.99
CA TYR A 326 3.46 -12.28 10.55
C TYR A 326 4.11 -11.41 9.45
N GLY A 327 3.72 -10.13 9.41
CA GLY A 327 4.34 -9.12 8.55
C GLY A 327 5.46 -8.39 9.28
N PHE A 328 6.69 -8.44 8.77
CA PHE A 328 7.85 -7.76 9.35
C PHE A 328 8.31 -6.60 8.48
N GLY A 329 8.38 -5.41 9.07
CA GLY A 329 9.00 -4.24 8.43
C GLY A 329 10.52 -4.26 8.62
N TYR A 330 11.28 -4.45 7.54
CA TYR A 330 12.74 -4.41 7.59
C TYR A 330 13.27 -3.21 6.79
N ASP A 331 13.79 -2.20 7.49
CA ASP A 331 14.66 -1.16 6.90
C ASP A 331 16.00 -1.21 7.63
N PRO A 332 17.10 -1.58 6.95
CA PRO A 332 18.43 -1.66 7.57
C PRO A 332 18.91 -0.33 8.15
N ARG A 333 18.30 0.81 7.80
CA ARG A 333 18.60 2.13 8.36
C ARG A 333 17.77 2.47 9.61
N LYS A 334 16.62 1.81 9.80
CA LYS A 334 15.82 1.91 11.04
C LYS A 334 16.43 1.07 12.18
N LEU A 335 17.39 0.18 11.87
CA LEU A 335 17.91 -0.87 12.74
C LEU A 335 19.26 -0.57 13.45
N ASP A 336 19.64 0.69 13.66
CA ASP A 336 20.77 1.02 14.55
C ASP A 336 20.46 0.80 16.05
N MET A 337 19.49 -0.06 16.36
CA MET A 337 19.24 -0.61 17.67
C MET A 337 19.78 -2.03 17.70
N ARG A 338 20.92 -2.19 18.36
CA ARG A 338 21.59 -3.48 18.62
C ARG A 338 20.59 -4.55 19.07
N VAL A 339 20.21 -5.43 18.15
CA VAL A 339 19.56 -6.70 18.49
C VAL A 339 20.64 -7.61 19.05
N VAL A 340 20.73 -7.69 20.38
CA VAL A 340 21.49 -8.71 21.07
C VAL A 340 20.63 -9.97 21.05
N TRP A 341 21.08 -10.99 20.32
CA TRP A 341 20.54 -12.35 20.46
C TRP A 341 20.92 -12.87 21.85
N GLY A 342 19.93 -13.33 22.61
CA GLY A 342 20.08 -13.97 23.92
C GLY A 342 19.18 -15.19 24.01
#